data_AF-A0A8S3K4J8-F1
#
_entry.id   AF-A0A8S3K4J8-F1
#
_cell.length_a   1.000
_cell.length_b   1.000
_cell.length_c   1.000
_cell.angle_alpha   90.00
_cell.angle_beta   90.00
_cell.angle_gamma   90.00
#
_symmetry.space_group_name_H-M   'P 1'
#
loop_
_entity.id
_entity.type
_entity.pdbx_description
1 polymer ?
#
loop_
_entity_poly.entity_id
_entity_poly.type
_entity_poly.pdbx_seq_one_letter_code
_entity_poly.pdbx_strand_id
1 'polypeptide(L)'
;GTALLTVDQRRWMDLKGRIKLAQPLRTPPRPENNKFRSYVFDITQTKMFKKSSAVLVLLNCALLYKPWKPKEKITQISALISSVFTFLFLVEATMKCIA
;
A
#
# COMPACT_ATOMS: atom_id res chain seq x y z
N GLY A 1 -14.43 -9.36 32.84
CA GLY A 1 -13.86 -10.11 33.98
C GLY A 1 -12.66 -10.91 33.53
N THR A 2 -11.46 -10.36 33.69
CA THR A 2 -10.17 -11.01 33.35
C THR A 2 -9.17 -10.99 34.52
N ALA A 3 -9.65 -10.62 35.72
CA ALA A 3 -8.83 -10.40 36.91
C ALA A 3 -8.34 -11.69 37.57
N LEU A 4 -9.08 -12.80 37.42
CA LEU A 4 -8.72 -14.13 37.95
C LEU A 4 -7.93 -14.99 36.95
N LEU A 5 -7.67 -14.48 35.74
CA LEU A 5 -6.96 -15.23 34.71
C LEU A 5 -5.45 -15.11 34.92
N THR A 6 -4.73 -16.21 34.74
CA THR A 6 -3.27 -16.19 34.66
C THR A 6 -2.81 -15.44 33.41
N VAL A 7 -1.55 -15.02 33.39
CA VAL A 7 -0.97 -14.27 32.27
C VAL A 7 -1.12 -15.03 30.94
N ASP A 8 -0.93 -16.36 30.96
CA ASP A 8 -1.05 -17.18 29.76
C ASP A 8 -2.49 -17.35 29.28
N GLN A 9 -3.46 -17.42 30.20
CA GLN A 9 -4.88 -17.44 29.83
C GLN A 9 -5.32 -16.13 29.16
N ARG A 10 -4.74 -15.00 29.57
CA ARG A 10 -4.98 -13.70 28.93
C ARG A 10 -4.39 -13.64 27.53
N ARG A 11 -3.13 -14.08 27.36
CA ARG A 11 -2.48 -14.19 26.04
C ARG A 11 -3.25 -15.12 25.10
N TRP A 12 -3.80 -16.21 25.62
CA TRP A 12 -4.63 -17.13 24.86
C TRP A 12 -5.95 -16.51 24.42
N MET A 13 -6.63 -15.76 25.29
CA MET A 13 -7.83 -15.02 24.90
C MET A 13 -7.54 -13.97 23.82
N ASP A 14 -6.43 -13.24 23.94
CA ASP A 14 -6.01 -12.26 22.93
C ASP A 14 -5.71 -12.94 21.59
N LEU A 15 -5.05 -14.10 21.60
CA LEU A 15 -4.78 -14.90 20.41
C LEU A 15 -6.08 -15.37 19.76
N LYS A 16 -7.02 -15.92 20.55
CA LYS A 16 -8.33 -16.36 20.06
C LYS A 16 -9.13 -15.20 19.46
N GLY A 17 -9.02 -14.00 20.04
CA GLY A 17 -9.61 -12.77 19.50
C GLY A 17 -9.00 -12.39 18.14
N ARG A 18 -7.67 -12.40 18.03
CA ARG A 18 -6.95 -12.10 16.77
C ARG A 18 -7.29 -13.09 15.66
N ILE A 19 -7.37 -14.39 15.98
CA ILE A 19 -7.73 -15.43 15.01
C ILE A 19 -9.18 -15.24 14.53
N LYS A 20 -10.10 -14.86 15.42
CA LYS A 20 -11.50 -14.60 15.03
C LYS A 20 -11.65 -13.42 14.07
N LEU A 21 -10.74 -12.44 14.14
CA LEU A 21 -10.69 -11.28 13.26
C LEU A 21 -9.90 -11.53 11.96
N ALA A 22 -9.02 -12.54 11.95
CA ALA A 22 -8.24 -12.88 10.78
C ALA A 22 -9.14 -13.56 9.73
N GLN A 23 -9.27 -12.93 8.57
CA GLN A 23 -9.96 -13.52 7.43
C GLN A 23 -8.99 -14.36 6.58
N PRO A 24 -9.48 -15.41 5.90
CA PRO A 24 -8.67 -16.15 4.95
C PRO A 24 -8.15 -15.21 3.87
N LEU A 25 -6.85 -15.27 3.60
CA LEU A 25 -6.20 -14.42 2.61
C LEU A 25 -6.69 -14.82 1.21
N ARG A 26 -7.60 -14.02 0.63
CA ARG A 26 -8.08 -14.21 -0.74
C ARG A 26 -7.09 -13.59 -1.72
N THR A 27 -5.96 -14.24 -1.96
CA THR A 27 -5.09 -13.89 -3.09
C THR A 27 -5.60 -14.58 -4.36
N PRO A 28 -5.90 -13.85 -5.44
CA PRO A 28 -6.32 -14.46 -6.70
C PRO A 28 -5.22 -15.40 -7.25
N PRO A 29 -5.59 -16.52 -7.88
CA PRO A 29 -4.62 -17.44 -8.47
C PRO A 29 -3.88 -16.79 -9.64
N ARG A 30 -2.60 -17.15 -9.82
CA ARG A 30 -1.76 -16.60 -10.88
C ARG A 30 -2.39 -16.87 -12.25
N PRO A 31 -2.44 -15.89 -13.15
CA PRO A 31 -3.00 -16.09 -14.48
C PRO A 31 -2.03 -16.83 -15.41
N GLU A 32 -2.40 -17.99 -15.92
CA GLU A 32 -1.52 -18.82 -16.78
C GLU A 32 -1.65 -18.53 -18.29
N ASN A 33 -2.81 -18.07 -18.75
CA ASN A 33 -3.11 -18.02 -20.19
C ASN A 33 -2.52 -16.81 -20.94
N ASN A 34 -2.18 -15.72 -20.24
CA ASN A 34 -1.66 -14.50 -20.86
C ASN A 34 -0.30 -14.13 -20.28
N LYS A 35 0.76 -14.26 -21.09
CA LYS A 35 2.15 -13.92 -20.71
C LYS A 35 2.30 -12.48 -20.18
N PHE A 36 1.51 -11.54 -20.72
CA PHE A 36 1.48 -10.16 -20.24
C PHE A 36 0.85 -10.05 -18.85
N ARG A 37 -0.30 -10.71 -18.61
CA ARG A 37 -0.99 -10.68 -17.31
C ARG A 37 -0.17 -11.38 -16.22
N SER A 38 0.49 -12.48 -16.54
CA SER A 38 1.40 -13.17 -15.61
C SER A 38 2.61 -12.33 -15.24
N TYR A 39 3.19 -11.61 -16.21
CA TYR A 39 4.33 -10.71 -15.97
C TYR A 39 3.94 -9.53 -15.06
N VAL A 40 2.80 -8.88 -15.33
CA VAL A 40 2.27 -7.79 -14.48
C VAL A 40 1.91 -8.32 -13.08
N PHE A 41 1.36 -9.53 -12.99
CA PHE A 41 1.06 -10.19 -11.71
C PHE A 41 2.34 -10.45 -10.89
N ASP A 42 3.40 -10.93 -11.53
CA ASP A 42 4.69 -11.20 -10.86
C ASP A 42 5.32 -9.90 -10.34
N ILE A 43 5.26 -8.81 -11.12
CA ILE A 43 5.74 -7.47 -10.69
C ILE A 43 4.94 -6.96 -9.48
N THR A 44 3.60 -6.99 -9.57
CA THR A 44 2.71 -6.45 -8.54
C THR A 44 2.73 -7.25 -7.23
N GLN A 45 3.02 -8.56 -7.29
CA GLN A 45 3.19 -9.42 -6.13
C GLN A 45 4.51 -9.20 -5.37
N THR A 46 5.52 -8.56 -5.99
CA THR A 46 6.81 -8.38 -5.32
C THR A 46 6.68 -7.55 -4.04
N LYS A 47 7.36 -7.97 -2.98
CA LYS A 47 7.41 -7.23 -1.69
C LYS A 47 7.96 -5.81 -1.88
N MET A 48 8.83 -5.62 -2.86
CA MET A 48 9.40 -4.31 -3.21
C MET A 48 8.35 -3.37 -3.79
N PHE A 49 7.47 -3.86 -4.66
CA PHE A 49 6.37 -3.06 -5.23
C PHE A 49 5.36 -2.62 -4.16
N LYS A 50 5.06 -3.51 -3.20
CA LYS A 50 4.21 -3.14 -2.05
C LYS A 50 4.85 -2.04 -1.19
N LYS A 51 6.18 -2.07 -1.02
CA LYS A 51 6.92 -1.03 -0.27
C LYS A 51 7.06 0.26 -1.07
N SER A 52 7.23 0.20 -2.40
CA SER A 52 7.39 1.40 -3.23
C SER A 52 6.15 2.29 -3.20
N SER A 53 4.95 1.70 -3.24
CA SER A 53 3.68 2.42 -3.10
C SER A 53 3.63 3.25 -1.80
N ALA A 54 4.01 2.65 -0.67
CA ALA A 54 4.07 3.36 0.61
C ALA A 54 5.11 4.50 0.60
N VAL A 55 6.28 4.29 0.00
CA VAL A 55 7.31 5.33 -0.15
C VAL A 55 6.82 6.48 -1.02
N LEU A 56 6.14 6.18 -2.13
CA LEU A 56 5.54 7.17 -3.03
C LEU A 56 4.50 8.05 -2.30
N VAL A 57 3.67 7.45 -1.43
CA VAL A 57 2.69 8.21 -0.62
C VAL A 57 3.41 9.17 0.31
N LEU A 58 4.45 8.69 1.02
CA LEU A 58 5.21 9.52 1.96
C LEU A 58 5.93 10.68 1.26
N LEU A 59 6.51 10.44 0.08
CA LEU A 59 7.15 11.49 -0.72
C LEU A 59 6.14 12.52 -1.22
N ASN A 60 4.94 12.09 -1.64
CA ASN A 60 3.88 13.02 -2.04
C ASN A 60 3.42 13.90 -0.86
N CYS A 61 3.22 13.31 0.32
CA CYS A 61 2.92 14.07 1.53
C CYS A 61 4.05 15.04 1.92
N ALA A 62 5.32 14.65 1.75
CA ALA A 62 6.46 15.51 2.03
C ALA A 62 6.52 16.75 1.11
N LEU A 63 6.08 16.63 -0.16
CA LEU A 63 5.99 17.77 -1.08
C LEU A 63 5.00 18.86 -0.61
N LEU A 64 4.01 18.49 0.20
CA LEU A 64 3.01 19.40 0.76
C LEU A 64 3.49 20.12 2.03
N TYR A 65 4.71 19.84 2.52
CA TYR A 65 5.25 20.50 3.71
C TYR A 65 5.36 22.02 3.55
N LYS A 66 5.62 22.52 2.33
CA LYS A 66 5.68 23.95 2.04
C LYS A 66 4.32 24.45 1.50
N PRO A 67 3.76 25.55 2.05
CA PRO A 67 2.50 26.11 1.56
C PRO A 67 2.63 26.54 0.10
N TRP A 68 1.66 26.13 -0.72
CA TRP A 68 1.64 26.45 -2.14
C TRP A 68 1.33 27.93 -2.36
N LYS A 69 2.30 28.67 -2.91
CA LYS A 69 2.15 30.08 -3.28
C LYS A 69 2.32 30.22 -4.80
N PRO A 70 1.31 30.71 -5.53
CA PRO A 70 1.30 30.70 -7.00
C PRO A 70 2.39 31.56 -7.65
N LYS A 71 3.00 32.49 -6.91
CA LYS A 71 4.07 33.38 -7.39
C LYS A 71 5.49 32.83 -7.20
N GLU A 72 5.66 31.69 -6.52
CA GLU A 72 6.97 31.10 -6.27
C GLU A 72 7.31 30.02 -7.30
N LYS A 73 8.48 30.12 -7.94
CA LYS A 73 9.00 29.09 -8.86
C LYS A 73 9.10 27.70 -8.21
N ILE A 74 9.39 27.67 -6.90
CA ILE A 74 9.48 26.43 -6.11
C ILE A 74 8.13 25.71 -6.08
N THR A 75 7.01 26.44 -6.01
CA THR A 75 5.66 25.86 -6.02
C THR A 75 5.30 25.24 -7.37
N GLN A 76 5.75 25.86 -8.47
CA GLN A 76 5.54 25.30 -9.81
C GLN A 76 6.31 23.98 -10.00
N ILE A 77 7.55 23.92 -9.51
CA ILE A 77 8.37 22.70 -9.55
C ILE A 77 7.75 21.61 -8.66
N SER A 78 7.33 21.94 -7.44
CA SER A 78 6.67 20.96 -6.55
C SER A 78 5.35 20.45 -7.13
N ALA A 79 4.60 21.30 -7.84
CA ALA A 79 3.38 20.90 -8.55
C ALA A 79 3.67 19.94 -9.71
N LEU A 80 4.70 20.21 -10.51
CA LEU A 80 5.14 19.31 -11.58
C LEU A 80 5.52 17.93 -11.02
N ILE A 81 6.32 17.90 -9.96
CA ILE A 81 6.75 16.65 -9.32
C ILE A 81 5.54 15.91 -8.74
N SER A 82 4.60 16.60 -8.11
CA SER A 82 3.36 15.99 -7.59
C SER A 82 2.50 15.40 -8.70
N SER A 83 2.41 16.06 -9.85
CA SER A 83 1.72 15.54 -11.04
C SER A 83 2.36 14.24 -11.56
N VAL A 84 3.70 14.19 -11.62
CA VAL A 84 4.44 12.97 -11.98
C VAL A 84 4.17 11.85 -10.98
N PHE A 85 4.17 12.13 -9.68
CA PHE A 85 3.81 11.13 -8.67
C PHE A 85 2.38 10.61 -8.81
N THR A 86 1.44 11.49 -9.15
CA THR A 86 0.04 11.10 -9.40
C THR A 86 -0.06 10.17 -10.61
N PHE A 87 0.72 10.42 -11.66
CA PHE A 87 0.79 9.55 -12.82
C PHE A 87 1.39 8.18 -12.48
N LEU A 88 2.44 8.14 -11.63
CA LEU A 88 2.99 6.87 -11.14
C LEU A 88 1.96 6.07 -10.32
N PHE A 89 1.14 6.73 -9.49
CA PHE A 89 0.03 6.08 -8.80
C PHE A 89 -1.03 5.53 -9.75
N LEU A 90 -1.32 6.25 -10.82
CA LEU A 90 -2.26 5.78 -11.85
C LEU A 90 -1.74 4.52 -12.53
N VAL A 91 -0.46 4.50 -12.92
CA VAL A 91 0.18 3.32 -13.52
C VAL A 91 0.18 2.15 -12.53
N GLU A 92 0.49 2.39 -11.26
CA GLU A 92 0.39 1.37 -10.21
C GLU A 92 -1.03 0.80 -10.07
N ALA A 93 -2.04 1.68 -9.99
CA ALA A 93 -3.44 1.28 -9.84
C ALA A 93 -3.94 0.48 -11.05
N THR A 94 -3.62 0.92 -12.26
CA THR A 94 -3.99 0.20 -13.49
C THR A 94 -3.32 -1.17 -13.57
N MET A 95 -2.04 -1.30 -13.19
CA MET A 95 -1.37 -2.60 -13.10
C MET A 95 -2.07 -3.53 -12.10
N LYS A 96 -2.51 -3.01 -10.95
CA LYS A 96 -3.28 -3.79 -9.96
C LYS A 96 -4.70 -4.16 -10.44
N CYS A 97 -5.31 -3.38 -11.32
CA CYS A 97 -6.60 -3.72 -11.93
C CYS A 97 -6.49 -4.82 -12.99
N ILE A 98 -5.34 -4.90 -13.68
CA ILE A 98 -5.08 -5.88 -14.75
C ILE A 98 -4.56 -7.21 -14.18
N ALA A 99 -3.79 -7.16 -13.09
CA ALA A 99 -3.25 -8.31 -12.37
C ALA A 99 -4.36 -9.15 -11.72
#